data_AF-A0A1E7ZBC8-F1
#
_entry.id   AF-A0A1E7ZBC8-F1
#
_cell.length_a   1.000
_cell.length_b   1.000
_cell.length_c   1.000
_cell.angle_alpha   90.00
_cell.angle_beta   90.00
_cell.angle_gamma   90.00
#
_symmetry.space_group_name_H-M   'P 1'
#
loop_
_entity.id
_entity.type
_entity.pdbx_description
1 polymer ?
#
loop_
_entity_poly.entity_id
_entity_poly.type
_entity_poly.pdbx_seq_one_letter_code
_entity_poly.pdbx_strand_id
1 'polypeptide(L)'
;MSRRNTPSRIKSNRNYTVIDVSETLGVHPKTVRNWIRVGLPVVDSKRPLLINGADLKVHFKQKRSAIRFNVAKHEMSCFRCQGAMKPNIESVQFIEQPAGMALMKGVCNECGCRMNKYVSWRDVHEIWLELKGKLPIAQKHIILRDQNLSNYPFSGVSSDEK
;
A
#
# COMPACT_ATOMS: atom_id res chain seq x y z
N MET A 1 11.45 19.30 -1.25
CA MET A 1 10.93 17.92 -1.31
C MET A 1 11.48 17.12 -0.12
N SER A 2 10.63 16.63 0.78
CA SER A 2 11.07 15.79 1.91
C SER A 2 11.64 14.48 1.35
N ARG A 3 12.94 14.23 1.55
CA ARG A 3 13.57 12.97 1.17
C ARG A 3 12.89 11.85 1.96
N ARG A 4 12.24 10.92 1.27
CA ARG A 4 11.64 9.75 1.91
C ARG A 4 12.77 8.92 2.53
N ASN A 5 12.76 8.74 3.85
CA ASN A 5 13.76 7.91 4.52
C ASN A 5 13.63 6.47 4.01
N THR A 6 14.57 6.05 3.14
CA THR A 6 14.56 4.71 2.53
C THR A 6 15.32 3.72 3.42
N PRO A 7 14.65 2.77 4.11
CA PRO A 7 15.30 1.86 5.04
C PRO A 7 16.23 0.86 4.37
N SER A 8 16.19 0.72 3.04
CA SER A 8 17.09 -0.13 2.26
C SER A 8 18.55 0.35 2.29
N ARG A 9 18.78 1.65 2.54
CA ARG A 9 20.14 2.22 2.66
C ARG A 9 20.84 1.80 3.96
N ILE A 10 20.09 1.28 4.93
CA ILE A 10 20.61 0.85 6.23
C ILE A 10 21.11 -0.59 6.10
N LYS A 11 22.35 -0.87 6.50
CA LYS A 11 22.90 -2.22 6.57
C LYS A 11 22.69 -2.78 7.97
N SER A 12 22.08 -3.96 8.09
CA SER A 12 21.66 -4.51 9.39
C SER A 12 22.84 -4.80 10.32
N ASN A 13 23.95 -5.31 9.78
CA ASN A 13 25.10 -5.76 10.57
C ASN A 13 26.17 -4.66 10.73
N ARG A 14 25.82 -3.39 10.49
CA ARG A 14 26.74 -2.26 10.60
C ARG A 14 26.32 -1.38 11.78
N ASN A 15 27.30 -0.95 12.56
CA ASN A 15 27.12 0.08 13.58
C ASN A 15 27.27 1.45 12.94
N TYR A 16 26.42 2.38 13.37
CA TYR A 16 26.37 3.75 12.85
C TYR A 16 26.51 4.74 14.00
N THR A 17 27.26 5.81 13.78
CA THR A 17 27.16 7.00 14.61
C THR A 17 25.96 7.85 14.18
N VAL A 18 25.60 8.84 15.00
CA VAL A 18 24.54 9.82 14.66
C VAL A 18 24.82 10.53 13.32
N ILE A 19 26.09 10.81 13.01
CA ILE A 19 26.48 11.45 11.75
C ILE A 19 26.37 10.48 10.58
N ASP A 20 26.82 9.23 10.74
CA ASP A 20 26.71 8.22 9.69
C ASP A 20 25.23 7.98 9.30
N VAL A 21 24.31 7.94 10.28
CA VAL A 21 22.86 7.81 9.99
C VAL A 21 22.34 9.04 9.25
N SER A 22 22.76 10.24 9.65
CA SER A 22 22.40 11.50 9.01
C SER A 22 22.79 11.51 7.53
N GLU A 23 24.02 11.12 7.21
CA GLU A 23 24.51 11.02 5.83
C GLU A 23 23.82 9.89 5.04
N THR A 24 23.67 8.72 5.66
CA THR A 24 23.05 7.54 5.05
C THR A 24 21.57 7.76 4.73
N LEU A 25 20.84 8.55 5.52
CA LEU A 25 19.41 8.80 5.29
C LEU A 25 19.12 10.19 4.71
N GLY A 26 20.11 11.08 4.69
CA GLY A 26 19.92 12.47 4.26
C GLY A 26 19.02 13.26 5.21
N VAL A 27 19.08 12.98 6.52
CA VAL A 27 18.28 13.62 7.56
C VAL A 27 19.17 14.44 8.48
N HIS A 28 18.64 15.52 9.06
CA HIS A 28 19.43 16.34 9.98
C HIS A 28 19.84 15.56 11.26
N PRO A 29 21.06 15.71 11.81
CA PRO A 29 21.51 14.99 13.01
C PRO A 29 20.59 15.17 14.23
N LYS A 30 19.92 16.32 14.36
CA LYS A 30 18.92 16.56 15.40
C LYS A 30 17.74 15.59 15.33
N THR A 31 17.32 15.21 14.12
CA THR A 31 16.24 14.23 13.90
C THR A 31 16.65 12.84 14.40
N VAL A 32 17.90 12.44 14.14
CA VAL A 32 18.45 11.17 14.63
C VAL A 32 18.52 11.16 16.16
N ARG A 33 18.99 12.25 16.78
CA ARG A 33 18.97 12.40 18.25
C ARG A 33 17.55 12.36 18.83
N ASN A 34 16.56 12.91 18.10
CA ASN A 34 15.17 12.82 18.52
C ASN A 34 14.65 11.38 18.48
N TRP A 35 15.06 10.57 17.50
CA TRP A 35 14.71 9.14 17.48
C TRP A 35 15.28 8.40 18.68
N ILE A 36 16.52 8.69 19.08
CA ILE A 36 17.13 8.15 20.31
C ILE A 36 16.27 8.51 21.52
N ARG A 37 15.85 9.77 21.64
CA ARG A 37 14.97 10.23 22.73
C ARG A 37 13.61 9.52 22.76
N VAL A 38 13.06 9.20 21.59
CA VAL A 38 11.76 8.52 21.44
C VAL A 38 11.88 6.99 21.61
N GLY A 39 13.09 6.45 21.83
CA GLY A 39 13.31 5.05 22.15
C GLY A 39 14.04 4.23 21.07
N LEU A 40 14.79 4.86 20.18
CA LEU A 40 15.75 4.14 19.34
C LEU A 40 16.94 3.67 20.22
N PRO A 41 17.22 2.36 20.32
CA PRO A 41 18.27 1.86 21.19
C PRO A 41 19.67 2.24 20.68
N VAL A 42 20.57 2.41 21.64
CA VAL A 42 21.99 2.72 21.43
C VAL A 42 22.78 1.63 22.16
N VAL A 43 23.91 1.20 21.59
CA VAL A 43 24.71 0.09 22.10
C VAL A 43 25.33 0.40 23.47
N ASP A 44 25.84 1.62 23.64
CA ASP A 44 26.43 2.09 24.90
C ASP A 44 26.17 3.60 25.07
N SER A 45 26.27 4.07 26.31
CA SER A 45 26.14 5.48 26.69
C SER A 45 27.46 6.25 26.52
N LYS A 46 28.55 5.57 26.20
CA LYS A 46 29.86 6.18 25.90
C LYS A 46 29.82 6.86 24.53
N ARG A 47 30.57 7.97 24.43
CA ARG A 47 30.70 8.71 23.18
C ARG A 47 31.85 8.13 22.35
N PRO A 48 31.70 7.99 21.02
CA PRO A 48 30.52 8.31 20.22
C PRO A 48 29.37 7.30 20.39
N LEU A 49 28.12 7.80 20.37
CA LEU A 49 26.93 6.94 20.47
C LEU A 49 26.83 6.05 19.23
N LEU A 50 26.77 4.73 19.46
CA LEU A 50 26.67 3.72 18.42
C LEU A 50 25.26 3.17 18.33
N ILE A 51 24.72 3.15 17.13
CA ILE A 51 23.38 2.65 16.82
C ILE A 51 23.53 1.43 15.93
N ASN A 52 22.94 0.31 16.31
CA ASN A 52 22.94 -0.89 15.48
C ASN A 52 21.98 -0.71 14.29
N GLY A 53 22.44 -1.06 13.08
CA GLY A 53 21.65 -0.99 11.86
C GLY A 53 20.40 -1.87 11.88
N ALA A 54 20.43 -3.00 12.58
CA ALA A 54 19.27 -3.87 12.79
C ALA A 54 18.17 -3.13 13.56
N ASP A 55 18.53 -2.47 14.66
CA ASP A 55 17.58 -1.75 15.51
C ASP A 55 16.98 -0.53 14.81
N LEU A 56 17.80 0.18 14.02
CA LEU A 56 17.32 1.26 13.15
C LEU A 56 16.22 0.77 12.21
N LYS A 57 16.40 -0.39 11.56
CA LYS A 57 15.38 -0.97 10.68
C LYS A 57 14.10 -1.32 11.45
N VAL A 58 14.23 -1.91 12.63
CA VAL A 58 13.08 -2.24 13.49
C VAL A 58 12.32 -0.97 13.88
N HIS A 59 13.01 0.08 14.33
CA HIS A 59 12.40 1.36 14.69
C HIS A 59 11.61 1.96 13.52
N PHE A 60 12.17 1.94 12.30
CA PHE A 60 11.44 2.41 11.12
C PHE A 60 10.27 1.51 10.74
N LYS A 61 10.38 0.20 10.92
CA LYS A 61 9.28 -0.74 10.68
C LYS A 61 8.13 -0.47 11.64
N GLN A 62 8.41 -0.29 12.93
CA GLN A 62 7.43 0.05 13.97
C GLN A 62 6.76 1.41 13.69
N LYS A 63 7.56 2.43 13.36
CA LYS A 63 7.03 3.75 13.01
C LYS A 63 6.11 3.71 11.80
N ARG A 64 6.45 2.89 10.79
CA ARG A 64 5.59 2.70 9.61
C ARG A 64 4.34 1.89 9.93
N SER A 65 4.43 0.84 10.74
CA SER A 65 3.25 0.06 11.13
C SER A 65 2.28 0.88 11.97
N ALA A 66 2.76 1.77 12.83
CA ALA A 66 1.92 2.67 13.62
C ALA A 66 1.08 3.63 12.76
N ILE A 67 1.54 3.97 11.56
CA ILE A 67 0.83 4.87 10.63
C ILE A 67 0.00 4.06 9.61
N ARG A 68 0.26 2.76 9.45
CA ARG A 68 -0.50 1.93 8.52
C ARG A 68 -1.87 1.63 9.12
N PHE A 69 -2.92 2.02 8.39
CA PHE A 69 -4.27 1.59 8.70
C PHE A 69 -4.39 0.08 8.48
N ASN A 70 -5.03 -0.62 9.41
CA ASN A 70 -5.43 -2.00 9.20
C ASN A 70 -6.67 -1.96 8.30
N VAL A 71 -6.52 -2.37 7.04
CA VAL A 71 -7.59 -2.32 6.04
C VAL A 71 -8.06 -3.74 5.78
N ALA A 72 -9.29 -4.08 6.18
CA ALA A 72 -9.88 -5.39 5.93
C ALA A 72 -9.99 -5.66 4.42
N LYS A 73 -10.09 -6.93 3.97
CA LYS A 73 -10.09 -7.29 2.54
C LYS A 73 -11.12 -6.51 1.70
N HIS A 74 -12.31 -6.26 2.23
CA HIS A 74 -13.40 -5.51 1.59
C HIS A 74 -13.32 -3.98 1.74
N GLU A 75 -12.37 -3.46 2.51
CA GLU A 75 -12.20 -2.01 2.72
C GLU A 75 -11.07 -1.47 1.86
N MET A 76 -11.07 -0.16 1.61
CA MET A 76 -9.99 0.55 0.94
C MET A 76 -9.50 1.73 1.78
N SER A 77 -8.23 2.09 1.65
CA SER A 77 -7.67 3.24 2.36
C SER A 77 -8.04 4.54 1.66
N CYS A 78 -8.73 5.44 2.36
CA CYS A 78 -9.00 6.78 1.90
C CYS A 78 -7.95 7.76 2.42
N PHE A 79 -7.24 8.45 1.53
CA PHE A 79 -6.23 9.45 1.92
C PHE A 79 -6.84 10.76 2.46
N ARG A 80 -8.11 11.05 2.16
CA ARG A 80 -8.81 12.24 2.65
C ARG A 80 -9.45 12.02 4.01
N CYS A 81 -10.15 10.89 4.20
CA CYS A 81 -10.70 10.49 5.51
C CYS A 81 -9.61 9.91 6.45
N GLN A 82 -8.40 9.66 5.94
CA GLN A 82 -7.27 9.10 6.68
C GLN A 82 -7.63 7.82 7.45
N GLY A 83 -8.27 6.86 6.75
CA GLY A 83 -8.76 5.64 7.37
C GLY A 83 -9.13 4.54 6.38
N ALA A 84 -9.44 3.36 6.92
CA ALA A 84 -10.05 2.26 6.18
C ALA A 84 -11.55 2.57 5.99
N MET A 85 -12.00 2.62 4.74
CA MET A 85 -13.37 2.98 4.39
C MET A 85 -13.93 2.02 3.36
N LYS A 86 -15.24 1.77 3.45
CA LYS A 86 -15.97 1.01 2.44
C LYS A 86 -16.16 1.87 1.19
N PRO A 87 -15.81 1.36 0.01
CA PRO A 87 -16.11 2.07 -1.24
C PRO A 87 -17.59 2.03 -1.55
N ASN A 88 -18.04 2.99 -2.36
CA ASN A 88 -19.34 2.93 -2.99
C ASN A 88 -19.33 1.79 -4.03
N ILE A 89 -20.23 0.83 -3.83
CA ILE A 89 -20.35 -0.43 -4.59
C ILE A 89 -20.46 -0.17 -6.09
N GLU A 90 -21.24 0.83 -6.51
CA GLU A 90 -21.48 1.15 -7.92
C GLU A 90 -20.21 1.61 -8.66
N SER A 91 -19.23 2.11 -7.90
CA SER A 91 -17.97 2.62 -8.43
C SER A 91 -16.83 1.61 -8.40
N VAL A 92 -17.05 0.43 -7.80
CA VAL A 92 -15.99 -0.57 -7.62
C VAL A 92 -15.69 -1.28 -8.93
N GLN A 93 -14.41 -1.28 -9.30
CA GLN A 93 -13.89 -1.98 -10.48
C GLN A 93 -12.66 -2.80 -10.07
N PHE A 94 -12.57 -4.04 -10.55
CA PHE A 94 -11.39 -4.87 -10.41
C PHE A 94 -10.66 -4.95 -11.74
N ILE A 95 -9.40 -4.52 -11.75
CA ILE A 95 -8.53 -4.57 -12.92
C ILE A 95 -7.49 -5.65 -12.68
N GLU A 96 -7.38 -6.63 -13.58
CA GLU A 96 -6.33 -7.65 -13.49
C GLU A 96 -4.94 -7.03 -13.50
N GLN A 97 -4.05 -7.62 -12.71
CA GLN A 97 -2.64 -7.25 -12.63
C GLN A 97 -1.79 -8.52 -12.76
N PRO A 98 -0.55 -8.39 -13.25
CA PRO A 98 0.36 -9.52 -13.36
C PRO A 98 0.57 -10.21 -12.00
N ALA A 99 0.90 -11.50 -12.04
CA ALA A 99 1.10 -12.37 -10.87
C ALA A 99 -0.17 -12.70 -10.05
N GLY A 100 -1.35 -12.71 -10.69
CA GLY A 100 -2.60 -13.16 -10.04
C GLY A 100 -3.13 -12.18 -8.98
N MET A 101 -2.82 -10.90 -9.16
CA MET A 101 -3.32 -9.80 -8.34
C MET A 101 -4.43 -9.06 -9.10
N ALA A 102 -5.32 -8.41 -8.36
CA ALA A 102 -6.31 -7.49 -8.90
C ALA A 102 -6.11 -6.12 -8.25
N LEU A 103 -6.17 -5.07 -9.05
CA LEU A 103 -6.28 -3.70 -8.58
C LEU A 103 -7.77 -3.36 -8.43
N MET A 104 -8.22 -3.29 -7.19
CA MET A 104 -9.53 -2.78 -6.82
C MET A 104 -9.49 -1.24 -6.83
N LYS A 105 -10.27 -0.62 -7.71
CA LYS A 105 -10.50 0.83 -7.75
C LYS A 105 -11.93 1.12 -7.32
N GLY A 106 -12.15 2.28 -6.73
CA GLY A 106 -13.49 2.74 -6.37
C GLY A 106 -13.48 4.12 -5.74
N VAL A 107 -14.63 4.59 -5.33
CA VAL A 107 -14.82 5.91 -4.74
C VAL A 107 -15.24 5.77 -3.27
N CYS A 108 -14.74 6.63 -2.40
CA CYS A 108 -15.14 6.68 -0.99
C CYS A 108 -16.60 7.12 -0.86
N ASN A 109 -17.38 6.38 -0.06
CA ASN A 109 -18.79 6.71 0.16
C ASN A 109 -18.99 8.05 0.88
N GLU A 110 -18.07 8.44 1.78
CA GLU A 110 -18.19 9.69 2.54
C GLU A 110 -17.66 10.90 1.79
N CYS A 111 -16.46 10.79 1.20
CA CYS A 111 -15.74 11.97 0.69
C CYS A 111 -15.65 12.04 -0.84
N GLY A 112 -16.14 11.03 -1.56
CA GLY A 112 -16.12 11.00 -3.02
C GLY A 112 -14.72 10.89 -3.64
N CYS A 113 -13.67 10.64 -2.86
CA CYS A 113 -12.30 10.52 -3.39
C CYS A 113 -12.05 9.14 -3.97
N ARG A 114 -11.22 9.09 -5.01
CA ARG A 114 -10.74 7.83 -5.61
C ARG A 114 -9.85 7.08 -4.62
N MET A 115 -10.12 5.79 -4.48
CA MET A 115 -9.39 4.85 -3.63
C MET A 115 -8.93 3.67 -4.47
N ASN A 116 -7.75 3.16 -4.15
CA ASN A 116 -7.14 2.03 -4.84
C ASN A 116 -6.59 1.04 -3.82
N LYS A 117 -6.75 -0.26 -4.09
CA LYS A 117 -6.19 -1.33 -3.28
C LYS A 117 -5.82 -2.53 -4.13
N TYR A 118 -4.68 -3.14 -3.83
CA TYR A 118 -4.31 -4.44 -4.43
C TYR A 118 -4.89 -5.57 -3.59
N VAL A 119 -5.53 -6.52 -4.26
CA VAL A 119 -6.11 -7.74 -3.68
C VAL A 119 -5.67 -8.94 -4.49
N SER A 120 -5.71 -10.14 -3.92
CA SER A 120 -5.47 -11.35 -4.73
C SER A 120 -6.67 -11.61 -5.63
N TRP A 121 -6.43 -12.12 -6.84
CA TRP A 121 -7.52 -12.52 -7.75
C TRP A 121 -8.48 -13.53 -7.11
N ARG A 122 -7.97 -14.43 -6.27
CA ARG A 122 -8.77 -15.46 -5.57
C ARG A 122 -9.76 -14.86 -4.56
N ASP A 123 -9.41 -13.73 -3.97
CA ASP A 123 -10.23 -13.05 -2.95
C ASP A 123 -11.32 -12.16 -3.56
N VAL A 124 -11.28 -11.90 -4.89
CA VAL A 124 -12.20 -10.95 -5.54
C VAL A 124 -13.66 -11.35 -5.36
N HIS A 125 -13.97 -12.64 -5.48
CA HIS A 125 -15.34 -13.14 -5.33
C HIS A 125 -15.86 -12.95 -3.89
N GLU A 126 -15.04 -13.29 -2.88
CA GLU A 126 -15.36 -13.09 -1.45
C GLU A 126 -15.60 -11.61 -1.14
N ILE A 127 -14.70 -10.74 -1.64
CA ILE A 127 -14.81 -9.29 -1.46
C ILE A 127 -16.09 -8.74 -2.11
N TRP A 128 -16.45 -9.20 -3.31
CA TRP A 128 -17.66 -8.76 -4.00
C TRP A 128 -18.94 -9.15 -3.26
N LEU A 129 -18.98 -10.36 -2.70
CA LEU A 129 -20.09 -10.84 -1.87
C LEU A 129 -20.23 -10.01 -0.59
N GLU A 130 -19.13 -9.74 0.12
CA GLU A 130 -19.14 -8.93 1.34
C GLU A 130 -19.60 -7.49 1.10
N LEU A 131 -19.22 -6.93 -0.05
CA LEU A 131 -19.69 -5.61 -0.50
C LEU A 131 -21.17 -5.61 -0.91
N LYS A 132 -21.86 -6.77 -0.88
CA LYS A 132 -23.25 -6.93 -1.32
C LYS A 132 -23.47 -6.40 -2.74
N GLY A 133 -22.46 -6.54 -3.59
CA GLY A 133 -22.57 -6.20 -5.00
C GLY A 133 -23.66 -7.06 -5.64
N LYS A 134 -24.60 -6.43 -6.36
CA LYS A 134 -25.46 -7.20 -7.26
C LYS A 134 -24.55 -7.79 -8.33
N LEU A 135 -24.40 -9.11 -8.37
CA LEU A 135 -23.85 -9.77 -9.56
C LEU A 135 -24.68 -9.29 -10.76
N PRO A 136 -24.07 -8.93 -11.90
CA PRO A 136 -24.87 -8.68 -13.09
C PRO A 136 -25.69 -9.93 -13.34
N ILE A 137 -27.02 -9.77 -13.36
CA ILE A 137 -27.96 -10.84 -13.70
C ILE A 137 -27.49 -11.34 -15.07
N ALA A 138 -26.97 -12.56 -15.12
CA ALA A 138 -26.48 -13.15 -16.35
C ALA A 138 -27.64 -13.20 -17.36
N GLN A 139 -27.70 -12.22 -18.27
CA GLN A 139 -28.60 -12.29 -19.39
C GLN A 139 -28.06 -13.41 -20.29
N LYS A 140 -28.81 -14.51 -20.32
CA LYS A 140 -28.60 -15.65 -21.23
C LYS A 140 -28.60 -15.13 -22.66
N HIS A 141 -27.43 -14.93 -23.25
CA HIS A 141 -27.33 -14.83 -24.70
C HIS A 141 -26.59 -16.05 -25.25
N ILE A 142 -27.34 -16.78 -26.07
CA ILE A 142 -26.91 -17.84 -26.98
C ILE A 142 -25.67 -17.34 -27.73
N ILE A 143 -24.59 -18.11 -27.67
CA ILE A 143 -23.31 -17.77 -28.30
C ILE A 143 -23.42 -18.08 -29.79
N LEU A 144 -23.59 -17.05 -30.63
CA LEU A 144 -23.22 -17.14 -32.04
C LEU A 144 -21.68 -17.04 -32.12
N ARG A 145 -21.07 -18.07 -32.69
CA ARG A 145 -19.63 -18.15 -33.00
C ARG A 145 -19.24 -16.94 -33.84
N ASP A 146 -18.50 -16.01 -33.23
CA ASP A 146 -17.48 -15.08 -33.77
C ASP A 146 -17.38 -13.72 -33.07
N GLN A 147 -17.96 -13.56 -31.88
CA GLN A 147 -17.77 -12.34 -31.10
C GLN A 147 -17.17 -12.64 -29.73
N ASN A 148 -16.04 -11.97 -29.45
CA ASN A 148 -15.34 -11.98 -28.17
C ASN A 148 -16.33 -11.77 -27.02
N LEU A 149 -16.21 -12.59 -25.98
CA LEU A 149 -17.04 -12.56 -24.78
C LEU A 149 -16.92 -11.20 -24.07
N SER A 150 -17.91 -10.34 -24.28
CA SER A 150 -17.98 -8.96 -23.77
C SER A 150 -18.44 -8.83 -22.30
N ASN A 151 -18.44 -9.92 -21.50
CA ASN A 151 -19.03 -9.91 -20.15
C ASN A 151 -18.05 -10.35 -19.04
N TYR A 152 -16.88 -9.73 -19.04
CA TYR A 152 -16.03 -9.54 -17.86
C TYR A 152 -15.60 -8.07 -17.91
N PRO A 153 -15.45 -7.33 -16.79
CA PRO A 153 -15.17 -5.89 -16.82
C PRO A 153 -13.69 -5.62 -17.18
N PHE A 154 -13.21 -6.21 -18.28
CA PHE A 154 -11.95 -5.87 -18.91
C PHE A 154 -12.24 -4.83 -19.96
N SER A 155 -11.93 -3.57 -19.64
CA SER A 155 -11.68 -2.57 -20.67
C SER A 155 -10.51 -3.07 -21.51
N GLY A 156 -10.79 -3.51 -22.73
CA GLY A 156 -9.79 -3.88 -23.72
C GLY A 156 -8.81 -2.73 -23.93
N VAL A 157 -7.52 -3.04 -23.90
CA VAL A 157 -6.47 -2.12 -24.32
C VAL A 157 -6.65 -1.91 -25.83
N SER A 158 -7.04 -0.70 -26.22
CA SER A 158 -6.90 -0.24 -27.60
C SER A 158 -5.41 -0.13 -27.90
N SER A 159 -4.89 -1.02 -28.73
CA SER A 159 -3.65 -0.77 -29.47
C SER A 159 -4.04 -0.15 -30.81
N ASP A 160 -3.96 1.18 -30.87
CA ASP A 160 -3.97 1.93 -32.12
C ASP A 160 -2.70 1.57 -32.91
N GLU A 161 -2.86 0.86 -34.03
CA GLU A 161 -1.87 0.82 -35.11
C GLU A 161 -2.29 1.85 -36.17
N LYS A 162 -1.50 2.91 -36.31
CA LYS A 162 -0.98 3.43 -37.58
C LYS A 162 0.05 4.53 -37.36
#